data_AF-A0A8S1ESD6-F1
#
_entry.id   AF-A0A8S1ESD6-F1
#
_cell.length_a   1.000
_cell.length_b   1.000
_cell.length_c   1.000
_cell.angle_alpha   90.00
_cell.angle_beta   90.00
_cell.angle_gamma   90.00
#
_symmetry.space_group_name_H-M   'P 1'
#
loop_
_entity.id
_entity.type
_entity.pdbx_description
1 polymer ?
#
loop_
_entity_poly.entity_id
_entity_poly.type
_entity_poly.pdbx_seq_one_letter_code
_entity_poly.pdbx_strand_id
1 'polypeptide(L)'
;MSGADQVHWKHTWPSANVLAQFICINEHLFKNRNILEIGSGATGICGLTAAKLGANRVWLTDHPKIGKALECLQGNVYKNQVAENCVVTGLDWDDEESLRTVLNDIESLDLIIASDVFFDPSTFRGLVRTIADLLNRFPAAVVWFAYQERDDNWTCARLFEHYSLEATLIRKVETGQHTIEIGSIVKKSRCKMFAGIEGGATASKLVLTDKSGEKRIFSETNGTNYYLQGIESVGDQVATWIRKIAQENSIVLPLESLGMGLSGAEDEELNNKFKMYLKMHHGDIAKHFYLSSDAVCTVAANFSNQGMVLIAGTGSSCRMLLKNGEVKGAGGWGHMIGDGCSAFWIANRAMRILFDHDDGLEPSPHSVETIRKLLCQHFKIADKIGILDYLYKKFEKHRIAGFTKTLAEHASDPAIAQLFDDAGHMIAKHVRAVCRGLEPGDLENVDIVLVGSVFKSWSLLRNGFKNELQNAGIRKLTIYSPSEEPSIGAAVIGAREAGIEIEHAKNKIVKEIIEF
;
A
#
# COMPACT_ATOMS: atom_id res chain seq x y z
N MET A 1 14.21 30.08 -42.40
CA MET A 1 15.51 29.80 -41.75
C MET A 1 15.27 28.61 -40.85
N SER A 2 15.84 27.46 -41.18
CA SER A 2 15.72 26.24 -40.36
C SER A 2 16.35 26.47 -38.99
N GLY A 3 15.77 25.91 -37.92
CA GLY A 3 16.22 26.06 -36.53
C GLY A 3 17.65 25.56 -36.23
N ALA A 4 18.39 25.09 -37.24
CA ALA A 4 19.76 24.61 -37.13
C ALA A 4 20.81 25.72 -36.90
N ASP A 5 20.49 27.00 -37.14
CA ASP A 5 21.43 28.13 -37.01
C ASP A 5 21.40 28.83 -35.63
N GLN A 6 20.54 28.39 -34.69
CA GLN A 6 20.56 28.89 -33.32
C GLN A 6 21.44 28.01 -32.43
N VAL A 7 22.41 28.61 -31.74
CA VAL A 7 23.46 27.93 -30.95
C VAL A 7 22.92 27.47 -29.58
N HIS A 8 21.88 26.65 -29.60
CA HIS A 8 21.11 26.20 -28.45
C HIS A 8 21.87 25.28 -27.49
N TRP A 9 22.88 24.56 -27.99
CA TRP A 9 23.61 23.52 -27.24
C TRP A 9 24.58 24.07 -26.19
N LYS A 10 24.91 25.37 -26.21
CA LYS A 10 25.94 25.99 -25.34
C LYS A 10 25.44 26.37 -23.94
N HIS A 11 24.13 26.44 -23.73
CA HIS A 11 23.54 26.95 -22.50
C HIS A 11 22.92 25.85 -21.67
N THR A 12 22.93 26.00 -20.34
CA THR A 12 22.15 25.14 -19.46
C THR A 12 20.71 25.61 -19.49
N TRP A 13 19.81 24.77 -19.97
CA TRP A 13 18.39 25.08 -20.06
C TRP A 13 17.72 24.99 -18.67
N PRO A 14 16.67 25.79 -18.39
CA PRO A 14 15.95 25.72 -17.12
C PRO A 14 15.50 24.30 -16.75
N SER A 15 15.00 23.54 -17.72
CA SER A 15 14.57 22.14 -17.54
C SER A 15 15.72 21.23 -17.10
N ALA A 16 16.93 21.46 -17.59
CA ALA A 16 18.11 20.70 -17.20
C ALA A 16 18.53 20.98 -15.74
N ASN A 17 18.44 22.24 -15.30
CA ASN A 17 18.68 22.60 -13.90
C ASN A 17 17.65 21.95 -12.96
N VAL A 18 16.37 22.00 -13.34
CA VAL A 18 15.29 21.38 -12.54
C VAL A 18 15.44 19.86 -12.48
N LEU A 19 15.77 19.21 -13.60
CA LEU A 19 16.00 17.76 -13.62
C LEU A 19 17.24 17.37 -12.81
N ALA A 20 18.33 18.13 -12.89
CA ALA A 20 19.53 17.89 -12.08
C ALA A 20 19.25 18.03 -10.57
N GLN A 21 18.47 19.04 -10.15
CA GLN A 21 18.04 19.17 -8.76
C GLN A 21 17.15 17.99 -8.32
N PHE A 22 16.24 17.55 -9.19
CA PHE A 22 15.44 16.35 -8.94
C PHE A 22 16.31 15.11 -8.77
N ILE A 23 17.34 14.94 -9.59
CA ILE A 23 18.32 13.86 -9.46
C ILE A 23 19.04 13.93 -8.11
N CYS A 24 19.48 15.11 -7.66
CA CYS A 24 20.11 15.30 -6.34
C CYS A 24 19.19 14.94 -5.18
N ILE A 25 17.92 15.35 -5.23
CA ILE A 25 16.94 15.07 -4.16
C ILE A 25 16.60 13.57 -4.12
N ASN A 26 16.68 12.89 -5.27
CA ASN A 26 16.32 11.49 -5.42
C ASN A 26 17.53 10.61 -5.74
N GLU A 27 18.68 10.84 -5.09
CA GLU A 27 19.93 10.09 -5.30
C GLU A 27 19.69 8.57 -5.38
N HIS A 28 18.83 8.04 -4.51
CA HIS A 28 18.51 6.62 -4.41
C HIS A 28 17.94 6.01 -5.70
N LEU A 29 17.31 6.82 -6.57
CA LEU A 29 16.80 6.37 -7.86
C LEU A 29 17.93 6.17 -8.88
N PHE A 30 18.98 6.99 -8.83
CA PHE A 30 20.03 7.08 -9.85
C PHE A 30 21.33 6.36 -9.47
N LYS A 31 21.56 6.16 -8.17
CA LYS A 31 22.73 5.46 -7.66
C LYS A 31 22.78 4.01 -8.14
N ASN A 32 23.96 3.55 -8.53
CA ASN A 32 24.24 2.21 -9.08
C ASN A 32 23.44 1.86 -10.35
N ARG A 33 22.94 2.87 -11.09
CA ARG A 33 22.20 2.65 -12.33
C ARG A 33 23.05 2.84 -13.57
N ASN A 34 22.68 2.15 -14.64
CA ASN A 34 23.15 2.37 -16.00
C ASN A 34 22.20 3.36 -16.69
N ILE A 35 22.73 4.51 -17.11
CA ILE A 35 21.94 5.68 -17.51
C ILE A 35 22.34 6.17 -18.90
N LEU A 36 21.36 6.39 -19.78
CA LEU A 36 21.57 7.04 -21.07
C LEU A 36 20.92 8.43 -21.05
N GLU A 37 21.70 9.49 -21.23
CA GLU A 37 21.16 10.83 -21.48
C GLU A 37 21.00 11.06 -22.98
N ILE A 38 19.78 11.38 -23.41
CA ILE A 38 19.45 11.76 -24.78
C ILE A 38 19.36 13.28 -24.88
N GLY A 39 20.12 13.87 -25.81
CA GLY A 39 20.17 15.33 -25.98
C GLY A 39 20.80 16.05 -24.79
N SER A 40 21.98 15.61 -24.34
CA SER A 40 22.74 16.19 -23.21
C SER A 40 23.07 17.69 -23.37
N GLY A 41 23.06 18.21 -24.60
CA GLY A 41 23.71 19.47 -24.93
C GLY A 41 25.22 19.40 -24.69
N ALA A 42 25.92 20.52 -24.83
CA ALA A 42 27.33 20.56 -24.41
C ALA A 42 27.51 20.54 -22.89
N THR A 43 26.44 20.83 -22.12
CA THR A 43 26.56 20.96 -20.66
C THR A 43 26.57 19.60 -19.96
N GLY A 44 25.73 18.66 -20.41
CA GLY A 44 25.59 17.32 -19.82
C GLY A 44 25.20 17.33 -18.34
N ILE A 45 24.58 18.41 -17.85
CA ILE A 45 24.44 18.64 -16.41
C ILE A 45 23.67 17.51 -15.72
N CYS A 46 22.64 16.93 -16.34
CA CYS A 46 21.85 15.87 -15.72
C CYS A 46 22.65 14.57 -15.62
N GLY A 47 23.28 14.12 -16.71
CA GLY A 47 24.11 12.92 -16.70
C GLY A 47 25.36 13.05 -15.83
N LEU A 48 26.01 14.22 -15.83
CA LEU A 48 27.14 14.50 -14.94
C LEU A 48 26.72 14.49 -13.46
N THR A 49 25.54 15.04 -13.14
CA THR A 49 24.98 14.99 -11.78
C THR A 49 24.75 13.54 -11.36
N ALA A 50 24.11 12.73 -12.20
CA ALA A 50 23.88 11.32 -11.90
C ALA A 50 25.20 10.54 -11.72
N ALA A 51 26.21 10.80 -12.57
CA ALA A 51 27.54 10.21 -12.43
C ALA A 51 28.20 10.58 -11.09
N LYS A 52 28.12 11.86 -10.68
CA LYS A 52 28.64 12.33 -9.39
C LYS A 52 27.94 11.71 -8.18
N LEU A 53 26.67 11.35 -8.31
CA LEU A 53 25.88 10.69 -7.27
C LEU A 53 26.05 9.17 -7.24
N GLY A 54 26.97 8.62 -8.05
CA GLY A 54 27.32 7.21 -8.02
C GLY A 54 26.49 6.34 -8.96
N ALA A 55 25.99 6.88 -10.07
CA ALA A 55 25.56 6.04 -11.20
C ALA A 55 26.72 5.11 -11.64
N ASN A 56 26.38 3.88 -12.01
CA ASN A 56 27.37 2.87 -12.39
C ASN A 56 28.02 3.18 -13.74
N ARG A 57 27.19 3.55 -14.73
CA ARG A 57 27.63 3.95 -16.07
C ARG A 57 26.69 5.00 -16.63
N VAL A 58 27.23 6.04 -17.28
CA VAL A 58 26.45 7.10 -17.92
C VAL A 58 26.90 7.31 -19.37
N TRP A 59 26.00 7.10 -20.33
CA TRP A 59 26.22 7.48 -21.72
C TRP A 59 25.59 8.84 -21.96
N LEU A 60 26.40 9.82 -22.36
CA LEU A 60 26.00 11.19 -22.64
C LEU A 60 25.94 11.36 -24.15
N THR A 61 24.77 11.69 -24.70
CA THR A 61 24.58 11.73 -26.16
C THR A 61 24.00 13.02 -26.68
N ASP A 62 24.49 13.44 -27.84
CA ASP A 62 23.97 14.58 -28.60
C ASP A 62 24.12 14.33 -30.11
N HIS A 63 23.59 15.20 -30.93
CA HIS A 63 23.56 15.04 -32.37
C HIS A 63 25.00 14.98 -32.96
N PRO A 64 25.39 13.93 -33.71
CA PRO A 64 26.77 13.71 -34.16
C PRO A 64 27.33 14.81 -35.06
N LYS A 65 26.49 15.44 -35.87
CA LYS A 65 26.87 16.60 -36.72
C LYS A 65 27.31 17.84 -35.91
N ILE A 66 27.02 17.93 -34.61
CA ILE A 66 27.44 19.04 -33.75
C ILE A 66 28.72 18.66 -32.99
N GLY A 67 29.80 18.37 -33.72
CA GLY A 67 31.05 17.87 -33.13
C GLY A 67 31.61 18.73 -31.98
N LYS A 68 31.48 20.06 -32.08
CA LYS A 68 31.87 20.99 -30.99
C LYS A 68 31.09 20.80 -29.69
N ALA A 69 29.82 20.36 -29.77
CA ALA A 69 29.03 20.07 -28.59
C ALA A 69 29.56 18.82 -27.87
N LEU A 70 29.84 17.74 -28.62
CA LEU A 70 30.42 16.51 -28.09
C LEU A 70 31.82 16.73 -27.52
N GLU A 71 32.67 17.53 -28.17
CA GLU A 71 33.99 17.92 -27.64
C GLU A 71 33.88 18.65 -26.31
N CYS A 72 32.94 19.61 -26.20
CA CYS A 72 32.70 20.35 -24.98
C CYS A 72 32.17 19.45 -23.86
N LEU A 73 31.21 18.59 -24.19
CA LEU A 73 30.62 17.60 -23.29
C LEU A 73 31.69 16.65 -22.74
N GLN A 74 32.57 16.14 -23.60
CA GLN A 74 33.72 15.33 -23.21
C GLN A 74 34.69 16.10 -22.31
N GLY A 75 34.95 17.38 -22.61
CA GLY A 75 35.72 18.25 -21.74
C GLY A 75 35.09 18.44 -20.36
N ASN A 76 33.76 18.53 -20.28
CA ASN A 76 33.03 18.63 -19.03
C ASN A 76 33.08 17.34 -18.21
N VAL A 77 33.01 16.17 -18.86
CA VAL A 77 33.24 14.86 -18.21
C VAL A 77 34.61 14.82 -17.51
N TYR A 78 35.67 15.24 -18.20
CA TYR A 78 37.02 15.28 -17.62
C TYR A 78 37.14 16.29 -16.48
N LYS A 79 36.64 17.52 -16.66
CA LYS A 79 36.67 18.56 -15.62
C LYS A 79 35.92 18.17 -14.36
N ASN A 80 34.85 17.39 -14.52
CA ASN A 80 34.08 16.85 -13.40
C ASN A 80 34.63 15.55 -12.84
N GLN A 81 35.75 15.01 -13.35
CA GLN A 81 36.39 13.80 -12.81
C GLN A 81 35.43 12.60 -12.75
N VAL A 82 34.66 12.39 -13.82
CA VAL A 82 33.72 11.25 -13.96
C VAL A 82 34.00 10.44 -15.23
N ALA A 83 35.20 10.58 -15.80
CA ALA A 83 35.59 9.93 -17.06
C ALA A 83 35.65 8.39 -16.97
N GLU A 84 35.84 7.83 -15.78
CA GLU A 84 35.88 6.36 -15.59
C GLU A 84 34.52 5.71 -15.82
N ASN A 85 33.44 6.47 -15.55
CA ASN A 85 32.07 6.01 -15.51
C ASN A 85 31.16 6.72 -16.55
N CYS A 86 31.69 7.68 -17.33
CA CYS A 86 30.97 8.35 -18.41
C CYS A 86 31.53 8.01 -19.81
N VAL A 87 30.64 7.89 -20.79
CA VAL A 87 30.97 7.76 -22.22
C VAL A 87 30.24 8.87 -22.98
N VAL A 88 30.95 9.62 -23.83
CA VAL A 88 30.33 10.59 -24.74
C VAL A 88 30.24 9.97 -26.13
N THR A 89 29.06 9.97 -26.73
CA THR A 89 28.86 9.45 -28.09
C THR A 89 27.77 10.22 -28.84
N GLY A 90 27.73 10.07 -30.16
CA GLY A 90 26.74 10.72 -31.01
C GLY A 90 25.45 9.90 -31.13
N LEU A 91 24.31 10.57 -31.02
CA LEU A 91 22.99 9.97 -31.27
C LEU A 91 22.13 10.91 -32.12
N ASP A 92 21.86 10.51 -33.36
CA ASP A 92 20.90 11.15 -34.26
C ASP A 92 19.57 10.37 -34.17
N TRP A 93 18.51 11.02 -33.69
CA TRP A 93 17.21 10.38 -33.45
C TRP A 93 16.50 9.95 -34.75
N ASP A 94 16.88 10.54 -35.88
CA ASP A 94 16.32 10.21 -37.18
C ASP A 94 17.10 9.10 -37.90
N ASP A 95 18.27 8.70 -37.38
CA ASP A 95 19.14 7.67 -37.95
C ASP A 95 19.18 6.38 -37.10
N GLU A 96 18.65 5.28 -37.65
CA GLU A 96 18.64 3.97 -36.99
C GLU A 96 20.04 3.37 -36.82
N GLU A 97 21.00 3.69 -37.70
CA GLU A 97 22.38 3.21 -37.60
C GLU A 97 23.11 3.90 -36.44
N SER A 98 22.84 5.20 -36.24
CA SER A 98 23.31 5.95 -35.07
C SER A 98 22.83 5.31 -33.78
N LEU A 99 21.54 4.97 -33.65
CA LEU A 99 21.01 4.30 -32.46
C LEU A 99 21.63 2.90 -32.27
N ARG A 100 21.77 2.11 -33.33
CA ARG A 100 22.42 0.78 -33.25
C ARG A 100 23.84 0.86 -32.72
N THR A 101 24.60 1.87 -33.13
CA THR A 101 25.98 2.09 -32.68
C THR A 101 26.02 2.34 -31.17
N VAL A 102 25.19 3.24 -30.65
CA VAL A 102 25.09 3.50 -29.20
C VAL A 102 24.67 2.23 -28.45
N LEU A 103 23.70 1.50 -28.99
CA LEU A 103 23.16 0.30 -28.38
C LEU A 103 24.15 -0.87 -28.32
N ASN A 104 25.16 -0.94 -29.19
CA ASN A 104 26.16 -2.01 -29.15
C ASN A 104 27.00 -1.98 -27.85
N ASP A 105 27.18 -0.80 -27.27
CA ASP A 105 27.97 -0.60 -26.05
C ASP A 105 27.15 -0.71 -24.76
N ILE A 106 25.84 -1.00 -24.87
CA ILE A 106 24.90 -1.06 -23.73
C ILE A 106 24.37 -2.48 -23.56
N GLU A 107 24.91 -3.19 -22.57
CA GLU A 107 24.43 -4.52 -22.18
C GLU A 107 23.16 -4.46 -21.33
N SER A 108 23.08 -3.47 -20.44
CA SER A 108 21.94 -3.22 -19.57
C SER A 108 21.72 -1.72 -19.39
N LEU A 109 20.45 -1.32 -19.32
CA LEU A 109 20.04 0.06 -19.15
C LEU A 109 18.90 0.11 -18.13
N ASP A 110 19.06 0.93 -17.10
CA ASP A 110 18.06 1.14 -16.06
C ASP A 110 17.25 2.40 -16.31
N LEU A 111 17.92 3.48 -16.73
CA LEU A 111 17.32 4.81 -16.85
C LEU A 111 17.70 5.47 -18.16
N ILE A 112 16.77 6.26 -18.68
CA ILE A 112 17.03 7.24 -19.74
C ILE A 112 16.71 8.60 -19.14
N ILE A 113 17.57 9.58 -19.31
CA ILE A 113 17.29 10.96 -18.89
C ILE A 113 17.22 11.88 -20.09
N ALA A 114 16.26 12.80 -20.07
CA ALA A 114 16.00 13.68 -21.21
C ALA A 114 15.58 15.06 -20.72
N SER A 115 16.48 16.05 -20.77
CA SER A 115 16.16 17.42 -20.37
C SER A 115 15.82 18.26 -21.59
N ASP A 116 14.55 18.67 -21.68
CA ASP A 116 14.03 19.62 -22.67
C ASP A 116 14.15 19.21 -24.13
N VAL A 117 14.12 17.91 -24.41
CA VAL A 117 14.23 17.37 -25.78
C VAL A 117 12.95 17.56 -26.62
N PHE A 118 11.81 17.86 -25.98
CA PHE A 118 10.53 18.13 -26.65
C PHE A 118 10.38 19.63 -26.98
N PHE A 119 11.34 20.22 -27.68
CA PHE A 119 11.37 21.66 -27.97
C PHE A 119 11.01 22.04 -29.42
N ASP A 120 11.10 21.11 -30.37
CA ASP A 120 10.73 21.30 -31.78
C ASP A 120 9.88 20.12 -32.28
N PRO A 121 8.61 20.34 -32.67
CA PRO A 121 7.73 19.30 -33.19
C PRO A 121 8.29 18.49 -34.36
N SER A 122 9.21 19.07 -35.15
CA SER A 122 9.85 18.36 -36.26
C SER A 122 10.66 17.14 -35.78
N THR A 123 11.17 17.19 -34.55
CA THR A 123 12.03 16.15 -33.95
C THR A 123 11.24 15.09 -33.17
N PHE A 124 9.96 15.36 -32.84
CA PHE A 124 9.19 14.51 -31.93
C PHE A 124 9.05 13.08 -32.44
N ARG A 125 8.89 12.89 -33.75
CA ARG A 125 8.75 11.56 -34.34
C ARG A 125 10.03 10.72 -34.16
N GLY A 126 11.19 11.28 -34.51
CA GLY A 126 12.49 10.62 -34.35
C GLY A 126 12.80 10.32 -32.89
N LEU A 127 12.58 11.31 -32.02
CA LEU A 127 12.78 11.19 -30.57
C LEU A 127 11.92 10.08 -29.95
N VAL A 128 10.60 10.10 -30.21
CA VAL A 128 9.69 9.10 -29.62
C VAL A 128 9.97 7.70 -30.16
N ARG A 129 10.31 7.56 -31.45
CA ARG A 129 10.78 6.27 -32.01
C ARG A 129 12.03 5.79 -31.28
N THR A 130 13.02 6.66 -31.09
CA THR A 130 14.27 6.34 -30.39
C THR A 130 14.01 5.86 -28.96
N ILE A 131 13.16 6.57 -28.21
CA ILE A 131 12.72 6.15 -26.86
C ILE A 131 12.02 4.79 -26.92
N ALA A 132 11.14 4.58 -27.89
CA ALA A 132 10.43 3.31 -28.06
C ALA A 132 11.38 2.14 -28.32
N ASP A 133 12.39 2.32 -29.18
CA ASP A 133 13.36 1.28 -29.52
C ASP A 133 14.29 0.97 -28.34
N LEU A 134 14.71 1.99 -27.58
CA LEU A 134 15.42 1.80 -26.32
C LEU A 134 14.60 0.99 -25.31
N LEU A 135 13.33 1.34 -25.12
CA LEU A 135 12.42 0.62 -24.22
C LEU A 135 11.95 -0.74 -24.76
N ASN A 136 12.04 -0.98 -26.07
CA ASN A 136 11.83 -2.32 -26.64
C ASN A 136 13.01 -3.24 -26.30
N ARG A 137 14.23 -2.72 -26.33
CA ARG A 137 15.44 -3.47 -25.95
C ARG A 137 15.58 -3.62 -24.43
N PHE A 138 15.22 -2.58 -23.67
CA PHE A 138 15.30 -2.53 -22.21
C PHE A 138 13.92 -2.22 -21.60
N PRO A 139 12.99 -3.20 -21.60
CA PRO A 139 11.60 -2.97 -21.21
C PRO A 139 11.40 -2.62 -19.73
N ALA A 140 12.40 -2.87 -18.88
CA ALA A 140 12.39 -2.48 -17.47
C ALA A 140 12.90 -1.04 -17.23
N ALA A 141 13.48 -0.40 -18.24
CA ALA A 141 14.06 0.93 -18.09
C ALA A 141 12.96 2.01 -17.96
N VAL A 142 13.26 3.07 -17.22
CA VAL A 142 12.36 4.23 -17.04
C VAL A 142 13.03 5.46 -17.64
N VAL A 143 12.29 6.20 -18.45
CA VAL A 143 12.71 7.53 -18.91
C VAL A 143 12.29 8.55 -17.87
N TRP A 144 13.22 9.38 -17.38
CA TRP A 144 12.94 10.58 -16.62
C TRP A 144 13.18 11.80 -17.50
N PHE A 145 12.16 12.62 -17.70
CA PHE A 145 12.28 13.81 -18.53
C PHE A 145 11.84 15.07 -17.80
N ALA A 146 12.40 16.20 -18.21
CA ALA A 146 11.91 17.52 -17.85
C ALA A 146 11.50 18.26 -19.12
N TYR A 147 10.30 18.84 -19.09
CA TYR A 147 9.69 19.54 -20.21
C TYR A 147 9.23 20.92 -19.76
N GLN A 148 9.61 21.94 -20.53
CA GLN A 148 9.02 23.26 -20.41
C GLN A 148 7.85 23.38 -21.40
N GLU A 149 6.67 23.70 -20.91
CA GLU A 149 5.50 23.95 -21.73
C GLU A 149 5.72 25.19 -22.63
N ARG A 150 5.56 25.01 -23.94
CA ARG A 150 5.79 26.06 -24.96
C ARG A 150 4.53 26.41 -25.74
N ASP A 151 3.71 25.41 -26.05
CA ASP A 151 2.48 25.55 -26.84
C ASP A 151 1.52 24.40 -26.51
N ASP A 152 0.32 24.74 -26.03
CA ASP A 152 -0.73 23.79 -25.63
C ASP A 152 -1.22 22.92 -26.81
N ASN A 153 -0.95 23.32 -28.07
CA ASN A 153 -1.31 22.55 -29.26
C ASN A 153 -0.31 21.43 -29.58
N TRP A 154 0.87 21.41 -28.95
CA TRP A 154 1.87 20.40 -29.21
C TRP A 154 1.58 19.13 -28.41
N THR A 155 1.53 17.99 -29.10
CA THR A 155 1.24 16.71 -28.43
C THR A 155 1.95 15.53 -29.08
N CYS A 156 2.48 14.64 -28.22
CA CYS A 156 3.00 13.34 -28.63
C CYS A 156 2.01 12.19 -28.39
N ALA A 157 0.76 12.46 -27.98
CA ALA A 157 -0.19 11.43 -27.54
C ALA A 157 -0.38 10.31 -28.58
N ARG A 158 -0.54 10.65 -29.87
CA ARG A 158 -0.68 9.67 -30.96
C ARG A 158 0.58 8.82 -31.15
N LEU A 159 1.76 9.41 -31.00
CA LEU A 159 3.03 8.69 -31.11
C LEU A 159 3.19 7.73 -29.93
N PHE A 160 2.87 8.18 -28.72
CA PHE A 160 2.95 7.36 -27.51
C PHE A 160 2.00 6.17 -27.60
N GLU A 161 0.77 6.39 -28.09
CA GLU A 161 -0.17 5.30 -28.34
C GLU A 161 0.35 4.32 -29.39
N HIS A 162 0.83 4.82 -30.54
CA HIS A 162 1.39 3.99 -31.61
C HIS A 162 2.53 3.09 -31.14
N TYR A 163 3.46 3.63 -30.33
CA TYR A 163 4.62 2.90 -29.83
C TYR A 163 4.39 2.16 -28.50
N SER A 164 3.16 2.13 -28.00
CA SER A 164 2.82 1.53 -26.70
C SER A 164 3.67 2.09 -25.56
N LEU A 165 3.80 3.41 -25.51
CA LEU A 165 4.45 4.15 -24.44
C LEU A 165 3.40 4.81 -23.54
N GLU A 166 3.75 4.99 -22.28
CA GLU A 166 2.93 5.69 -21.30
C GLU A 166 3.77 6.76 -20.62
N ALA A 167 3.28 8.00 -20.61
CA ALA A 167 3.85 9.11 -19.86
C ALA A 167 3.07 9.34 -18.57
N THR A 168 3.75 9.68 -17.49
CA THR A 168 3.14 10.09 -16.23
C THR A 168 3.80 11.37 -15.75
N LEU A 169 2.98 12.37 -15.40
CA LEU A 169 3.47 13.58 -14.74
C LEU A 169 3.81 13.25 -13.29
N ILE A 170 5.05 13.54 -12.88
CA ILE A 170 5.54 13.25 -11.53
C ILE A 170 5.57 14.52 -10.68
N ARG A 171 6.00 15.65 -11.24
CA ARG A 171 6.08 16.91 -10.50
C ARG A 171 5.98 18.12 -11.43
N LYS A 172 5.33 19.19 -10.97
CA LYS A 172 5.43 20.53 -11.58
C LYS A 172 6.30 21.43 -10.71
N VAL A 173 7.16 22.22 -11.34
CA VAL A 173 8.10 23.13 -10.69
C VAL A 173 7.97 24.52 -11.32
N GLU A 174 7.55 25.50 -10.52
CA GLU A 174 7.51 26.89 -10.92
C GLU A 174 8.88 27.55 -10.73
N THR A 175 9.48 28.02 -11.81
CA THR A 175 10.78 28.72 -11.79
C THR A 175 10.63 30.24 -11.75
N GLY A 176 9.40 30.73 -11.56
CA GLY A 176 9.02 32.15 -11.61
C GLY A 176 8.83 32.70 -13.02
N GLN A 177 9.59 32.21 -14.00
CA GLN A 177 9.42 32.55 -15.42
C GLN A 177 8.72 31.45 -16.23
N HIS A 178 8.89 30.19 -15.83
CA HIS A 178 8.40 29.02 -16.55
C HIS A 178 7.89 27.96 -15.59
N THR A 179 6.86 27.23 -16.00
CA THR A 179 6.44 25.99 -15.37
C THR A 179 7.17 24.83 -16.05
N ILE A 180 7.89 24.04 -15.25
CA ILE A 180 8.64 22.87 -15.73
C ILE A 180 7.99 21.61 -15.17
N GLU A 181 7.67 20.70 -16.07
CA GLU A 181 7.09 19.41 -15.75
C GLU A 181 8.19 18.35 -15.73
N ILE A 182 8.28 17.61 -14.63
CA ILE A 182 9.06 16.38 -14.54
C ILE A 182 8.10 15.23 -14.73
N GLY A 183 8.38 14.37 -15.71
CA GLY A 183 7.59 13.20 -15.99
C GLY A 183 8.44 11.95 -16.15
N SER A 184 7.77 10.81 -16.17
CA SER A 184 8.35 9.52 -16.51
C SER A 184 7.72 8.96 -17.79
N ILE A 185 8.50 8.25 -18.62
CA ILE A 185 7.98 7.45 -19.74
C ILE A 185 8.40 6.01 -19.56
N VAL A 186 7.45 5.09 -19.71
CA VAL A 186 7.69 3.65 -19.64
C VAL A 186 7.07 2.92 -20.83
N LYS A 187 7.55 1.71 -21.11
CA LYS A 187 6.85 0.81 -22.03
C LYS A 187 5.55 0.37 -21.37
N LYS A 188 4.42 0.47 -22.07
CA LYS A 188 3.17 -0.11 -21.59
C LYS A 188 3.36 -1.60 -21.37
N SER A 189 3.38 -2.00 -20.11
CA SER A 189 3.35 -3.39 -19.70
C SER A 189 1.98 -3.98 -20.04
N ARG A 190 1.95 -5.21 -20.59
CA ARG A 190 0.69 -5.97 -20.76
C ARG A 190 0.11 -6.44 -19.42
N CYS A 191 0.89 -6.43 -18.35
CA CYS A 191 0.53 -6.96 -17.04
C CYS A 191 0.54 -5.82 -16.02
N LYS A 192 -0.62 -5.21 -15.79
CA LYS A 192 -0.83 -4.22 -14.74
C LYS A 192 -0.60 -4.89 -13.38
N MET A 193 0.23 -4.27 -12.55
CA MET A 193 0.51 -4.72 -11.19
C MET A 193 -0.22 -3.81 -10.20
N PHE A 194 -0.71 -4.42 -9.13
CA PHE A 194 -1.46 -3.79 -8.04
C PHE A 194 -0.75 -4.08 -6.72
N ALA A 195 -0.69 -3.11 -5.82
CA ALA A 195 -0.14 -3.29 -4.49
C ALA A 195 -1.21 -3.20 -3.41
N GLY A 196 -1.02 -3.98 -2.36
CA GLY A 196 -1.82 -3.93 -1.15
C GLY A 196 -0.94 -3.95 0.09
N ILE A 197 -1.16 -3.02 1.02
CA ILE A 197 -0.45 -2.96 2.30
C ILE A 197 -1.43 -3.20 3.44
N GLU A 198 -1.11 -4.14 4.32
CA GLU A 198 -1.68 -4.23 5.67
C GLU A 198 -0.69 -3.62 6.65
N GLY A 199 -1.05 -2.51 7.29
CA GLY A 199 -0.16 -1.77 8.16
C GLY A 199 -0.56 -1.83 9.63
N GLY A 200 0.28 -2.48 10.45
CA GLY A 200 0.14 -2.52 11.90
C GLY A 200 1.09 -1.55 12.63
N ALA A 201 1.01 -1.54 13.96
CA ALA A 201 1.95 -0.78 14.80
C ALA A 201 3.34 -1.45 14.89
N THR A 202 3.40 -2.79 14.81
CA THR A 202 4.64 -3.56 14.99
C THR A 202 5.21 -4.09 13.67
N ALA A 203 4.35 -4.52 12.75
CA ALA A 203 4.73 -5.06 11.46
C ALA A 203 3.70 -4.65 10.40
N SER A 204 4.17 -4.59 9.16
CA SER A 204 3.35 -4.34 7.98
C SER A 204 3.68 -5.34 6.89
N LYS A 205 2.66 -5.74 6.12
CA LYS A 205 2.79 -6.68 5.00
C LYS A 205 2.41 -6.01 3.70
N LEU A 206 3.20 -6.23 2.66
CA LEU A 206 2.95 -5.80 1.28
C LEU A 206 2.70 -7.03 0.42
N VAL A 207 1.72 -6.93 -0.47
CA VAL A 207 1.56 -7.84 -1.60
C VAL A 207 1.56 -7.04 -2.90
N LEU A 208 2.25 -7.57 -3.91
CA LEU A 208 2.11 -7.14 -5.30
C LEU A 208 1.42 -8.27 -6.07
N THR A 209 0.37 -7.94 -6.82
CA THR A 209 -0.40 -8.91 -7.60
C THR A 209 -0.69 -8.41 -9.00
N ASP A 210 -0.85 -9.32 -9.96
CA ASP A 210 -1.42 -9.01 -11.26
C ASP A 210 -2.96 -9.02 -11.22
N LYS A 211 -3.60 -8.74 -12.37
CA LYS A 211 -5.06 -8.71 -12.51
C LYS A 211 -5.71 -10.09 -12.30
N SER A 212 -5.04 -11.19 -12.67
CA SER A 212 -5.59 -12.54 -12.48
C SER A 212 -5.48 -13.03 -11.04
N GLY A 213 -4.67 -12.36 -10.20
CA GLY A 213 -4.45 -12.79 -8.83
C GLY A 213 -3.52 -14.01 -8.72
N GLU A 214 -2.93 -14.46 -9.83
CA GLU A 214 -2.07 -15.64 -9.88
C GLU A 214 -0.62 -15.30 -9.49
N LYS A 215 -0.07 -14.21 -10.02
CA LYS A 215 1.26 -13.75 -9.62
C LYS A 215 1.15 -12.96 -8.33
N ARG A 216 1.77 -13.45 -7.25
CA ARG A 216 1.80 -12.77 -5.95
C ARG A 216 3.22 -12.70 -5.41
N ILE A 217 3.65 -11.50 -5.03
CA ILE A 217 4.94 -11.25 -4.37
C ILE A 217 4.65 -10.64 -3.01
N PHE A 218 5.15 -11.27 -1.95
CA PHE A 218 4.96 -10.81 -0.57
C PHE A 218 6.25 -10.24 0.00
N SER A 219 6.11 -9.22 0.83
CA SER A 219 7.20 -8.65 1.62
C SER A 219 6.66 -8.19 2.97
N GLU A 220 7.53 -8.12 3.98
CA GLU A 220 7.21 -7.55 5.30
C GLU A 220 8.19 -6.44 5.67
N THR A 221 7.76 -5.51 6.52
CA THR A 221 8.59 -4.45 7.10
C THR A 221 8.07 -4.04 8.48
N ASN A 222 8.75 -3.12 9.14
CA ASN A 222 8.33 -2.55 10.42
C ASN A 222 6.98 -1.83 10.30
N GLY A 223 6.25 -1.65 11.40
CA GLY A 223 4.92 -1.06 11.40
C GLY A 223 4.83 0.32 10.73
N THR A 224 3.77 0.51 9.93
CA THR A 224 3.49 1.73 9.13
C THR A 224 2.32 2.52 9.71
N ASN A 225 2.32 2.72 11.04
CA ASN A 225 1.30 3.51 11.72
C ASN A 225 1.67 5.00 11.66
N TYR A 226 1.08 5.73 10.72
CA TYR A 226 1.35 7.15 10.51
C TYR A 226 0.84 8.05 11.64
N TYR A 227 -0.07 7.58 12.50
CA TYR A 227 -0.51 8.34 13.68
C TYR A 227 0.63 8.50 14.70
N LEU A 228 1.50 7.49 14.79
CA LEU A 228 2.64 7.49 15.71
C LEU A 228 3.90 8.14 15.10
N GLN A 229 4.08 7.98 13.78
CA GLN A 229 5.35 8.31 13.10
C GLN A 229 5.26 9.54 12.17
N GLY A 230 4.06 10.06 11.90
CA GLY A 230 3.84 11.16 10.96
C GLY A 230 3.59 10.70 9.52
N ILE A 231 2.93 11.56 8.73
CA ILE A 231 2.54 11.27 7.33
C ILE A 231 3.77 11.16 6.44
N GLU A 232 4.69 12.11 6.56
CA GLU A 232 5.86 12.24 5.70
C GLU A 232 6.77 11.01 5.85
N SER A 233 7.13 10.69 7.10
CA SER A 233 8.01 9.55 7.40
C SER A 233 7.44 8.23 6.89
N VAL A 234 6.14 7.98 7.09
CA VAL A 234 5.52 6.74 6.64
C VAL A 234 5.32 6.72 5.13
N GLY A 235 4.99 7.87 4.51
CA GLY A 235 4.89 8.01 3.06
C GLY A 235 6.21 7.70 2.35
N ASP A 236 7.31 8.26 2.84
CA ASP A 236 8.66 8.02 2.32
C ASP A 236 9.08 6.56 2.49
N GLN A 237 8.75 5.96 3.64
CA GLN A 237 9.02 4.55 3.92
C GLN A 237 8.25 3.63 2.96
N VAL A 238 6.96 3.87 2.76
CA VAL A 238 6.10 3.10 1.84
C VAL A 238 6.63 3.22 0.40
N ALA A 239 6.97 4.42 -0.04
CA ALA A 239 7.49 4.64 -1.38
C ALA A 239 8.83 3.94 -1.61
N THR A 240 9.75 4.03 -0.64
CA THR A 240 11.03 3.33 -0.66
C THR A 240 10.84 1.81 -0.71
N TRP A 241 9.90 1.30 0.09
CA TRP A 241 9.60 -0.13 0.14
C TRP A 241 9.08 -0.65 -1.20
N ILE A 242 8.11 0.04 -1.82
CA ILE A 242 7.55 -0.36 -3.13
C ILE A 242 8.63 -0.33 -4.21
N ARG A 243 9.45 0.72 -4.28
CA ARG A 243 10.54 0.81 -5.26
C ARG A 243 11.54 -0.34 -5.12
N LYS A 244 11.91 -0.68 -3.88
CA LYS A 244 12.80 -1.81 -3.59
C LYS A 244 12.22 -3.13 -4.10
N ILE A 245 10.98 -3.46 -3.72
CA ILE A 245 10.37 -4.73 -4.13
C ILE A 245 10.12 -4.77 -5.64
N ALA A 246 9.76 -3.63 -6.25
CA ALA A 246 9.60 -3.53 -7.69
C ALA A 246 10.92 -3.80 -8.43
N GLN A 247 12.02 -3.22 -7.96
CA GLN A 247 13.36 -3.46 -8.51
C GLN A 247 13.78 -4.92 -8.38
N GLU A 248 13.64 -5.52 -7.19
CA GLU A 248 14.01 -6.92 -6.93
C GLU A 248 13.24 -7.93 -7.81
N ASN A 249 12.07 -7.55 -8.30
CA ASN A 249 11.19 -8.41 -9.10
C ASN A 249 11.02 -7.95 -10.55
N SER A 250 11.84 -6.99 -11.01
CA SER A 250 11.78 -6.41 -12.36
C SER A 250 10.39 -5.91 -12.75
N ILE A 251 9.67 -5.30 -11.80
CA ILE A 251 8.36 -4.69 -12.00
C ILE A 251 8.57 -3.23 -12.40
N VAL A 252 7.94 -2.85 -13.50
CA VAL A 252 7.93 -1.45 -13.97
C VAL A 252 6.91 -0.66 -13.18
N LEU A 253 7.35 0.46 -12.61
CA LEU A 253 6.51 1.45 -11.93
C LEU A 253 6.07 2.57 -12.91
N PRO A 254 4.97 3.29 -12.64
CA PRO A 254 4.08 3.16 -11.48
C PRO A 254 3.21 1.90 -11.55
N LEU A 255 2.86 1.37 -10.38
CA LEU A 255 1.78 0.38 -10.25
C LEU A 255 0.46 0.98 -10.71
N GLU A 256 -0.48 0.12 -11.12
CA GLU A 256 -1.81 0.59 -11.48
C GLU A 256 -2.53 1.16 -10.26
N SER A 257 -2.41 0.50 -9.10
CA SER A 257 -2.89 1.08 -7.84
C SER A 257 -2.13 0.57 -6.63
N LEU A 258 -2.22 1.34 -5.54
CA LEU A 258 -1.78 1.00 -4.21
C LEU A 258 -2.96 1.16 -3.24
N GLY A 259 -3.44 0.05 -2.71
CA GLY A 259 -4.38 0.05 -1.59
C GLY A 259 -3.68 -0.17 -0.26
N MET A 260 -4.14 0.52 0.78
CA MET A 260 -3.55 0.46 2.10
C MET A 260 -4.64 0.29 3.16
N GLY A 261 -4.50 -0.73 4.00
CA GLY A 261 -5.29 -0.97 5.20
C GLY A 261 -4.43 -0.71 6.42
N LEU A 262 -4.48 0.50 6.97
CA LEU A 262 -3.59 0.90 8.05
C LEU A 262 -4.36 0.99 9.38
N SER A 263 -3.74 0.51 10.46
CA SER A 263 -4.27 0.68 11.80
C SER A 263 -4.31 2.17 12.17
N GLY A 264 -5.47 2.65 12.63
CA GLY A 264 -5.71 4.07 12.93
C GLY A 264 -6.21 4.91 11.75
N ALA A 265 -6.38 4.32 10.56
CA ALA A 265 -6.93 5.00 9.38
C ALA A 265 -8.47 5.18 9.40
N GLU A 266 -9.01 5.59 10.55
CA GLU A 266 -10.44 5.87 10.75
C GLU A 266 -10.79 7.34 10.46
N ASP A 267 -9.79 8.24 10.45
CA ASP A 267 -9.96 9.67 10.13
C ASP A 267 -9.80 9.93 8.62
N GLU A 268 -10.91 10.28 7.96
CA GLU A 268 -10.94 10.53 6.52
C GLU A 268 -10.13 11.76 6.08
N GLU A 269 -10.09 12.81 6.90
CA GLU A 269 -9.32 14.03 6.58
C GLU A 269 -7.82 13.70 6.60
N LEU A 270 -7.38 12.98 7.62
CA LEU A 270 -5.98 12.56 7.75
C LEU A 270 -5.59 11.55 6.65
N ASN A 271 -6.48 10.62 6.33
CA ASN A 271 -6.30 9.69 5.21
C ASN A 271 -6.13 10.44 3.87
N ASN A 272 -6.91 11.49 3.64
CA ASN A 272 -6.80 12.31 2.44
C ASN A 272 -5.48 13.09 2.37
N LYS A 273 -4.99 13.62 3.50
CA LYS A 273 -3.65 14.24 3.59
C LYS A 273 -2.55 13.24 3.24
N PHE A 274 -2.61 12.02 3.76
CA PHE A 274 -1.64 10.97 3.46
C PHE A 274 -1.63 10.57 1.97
N LYS A 275 -2.81 10.36 1.37
CA LYS A 275 -2.94 10.09 -0.07
C LYS A 275 -2.38 11.23 -0.92
N MET A 276 -2.65 12.49 -0.53
CA MET A 276 -2.14 13.66 -1.25
C MET A 276 -0.62 13.76 -1.17
N TYR A 277 -0.03 13.48 0.01
CA TYR A 277 1.41 13.44 0.17
C TYR A 277 2.05 12.42 -0.78
N LEU A 278 1.56 11.18 -0.79
CA LEU A 278 2.04 10.15 -1.71
C LEU A 278 1.91 10.57 -3.17
N LYS A 279 0.77 11.15 -3.56
CA LYS A 279 0.56 11.61 -4.93
C LYS A 279 1.51 12.73 -5.35
N MET A 280 1.78 13.69 -4.46
CA MET A 280 2.60 14.87 -4.74
C MET A 280 4.11 14.59 -4.70
N HIS A 281 4.55 13.70 -3.81
CA HIS A 281 5.97 13.44 -3.57
C HIS A 281 6.45 12.10 -4.15
N HIS A 282 5.53 11.14 -4.35
CA HIS A 282 5.83 9.77 -4.77
C HIS A 282 4.84 9.24 -5.81
N GLY A 283 4.35 10.11 -6.71
CA GLY A 283 3.45 9.72 -7.80
C GLY A 283 4.04 8.69 -8.78
N ASP A 284 5.34 8.42 -8.69
CA ASP A 284 6.04 7.38 -9.45
C ASP A 284 5.72 5.96 -8.98
N ILE A 285 5.21 5.76 -7.75
CA ILE A 285 5.01 4.42 -7.20
C ILE A 285 3.67 3.80 -7.62
N ALA A 286 2.62 4.60 -7.81
CA ALA A 286 1.30 4.12 -8.22
C ALA A 286 0.47 5.25 -8.86
N LYS A 287 -0.42 4.89 -9.79
CA LYS A 287 -1.33 5.84 -10.45
C LYS A 287 -2.53 6.18 -9.56
N HIS A 288 -3.05 5.19 -8.84
CA HIS A 288 -4.20 5.31 -7.95
C HIS A 288 -3.83 4.92 -6.51
N PHE A 289 -4.32 5.69 -5.54
CA PHE A 289 -4.06 5.46 -4.12
C PHE A 289 -5.38 5.30 -3.37
N TYR A 290 -5.50 4.22 -2.61
CA TYR A 290 -6.63 3.99 -1.70
C TYR A 290 -6.11 3.74 -0.29
N LEU A 291 -6.78 4.32 0.70
CA LEU A 291 -6.42 4.17 2.11
C LEU A 291 -7.69 3.97 2.93
N SER A 292 -7.71 2.94 3.76
CA SER A 292 -8.78 2.64 4.71
C SER A 292 -8.22 1.89 5.92
N SER A 293 -9.11 1.47 6.82
CA SER A 293 -8.76 0.65 7.99
C SER A 293 -8.40 -0.79 7.61
N ASP A 294 -7.59 -1.43 8.45
CA ASP A 294 -7.24 -2.85 8.42
C ASP A 294 -8.46 -3.78 8.32
N ALA A 295 -9.54 -3.46 9.04
CA ALA A 295 -10.78 -4.20 9.03
C ALA A 295 -11.44 -4.21 7.65
N VAL A 296 -11.45 -3.08 6.94
CA VAL A 296 -12.04 -2.98 5.59
C VAL A 296 -11.25 -3.81 4.58
N CYS A 297 -9.92 -3.76 4.65
CA CYS A 297 -9.07 -4.61 3.82
C CYS A 297 -9.29 -6.10 4.13
N THR A 298 -9.51 -6.47 5.38
CA THR A 298 -9.84 -7.86 5.75
C THR A 298 -11.16 -8.32 5.13
N VAL A 299 -12.20 -7.47 5.12
CA VAL A 299 -13.46 -7.78 4.42
C VAL A 299 -13.20 -7.99 2.93
N ALA A 300 -12.50 -7.05 2.30
CA ALA A 300 -12.24 -7.12 0.87
C ALA A 300 -11.35 -8.30 0.47
N ALA A 301 -10.49 -8.81 1.37
CA ALA A 301 -9.69 -10.01 1.11
C ALA A 301 -10.56 -11.27 0.98
N ASN A 302 -11.72 -11.29 1.64
CA ASN A 302 -12.60 -12.47 1.71
C ASN A 302 -13.85 -12.33 0.84
N PHE A 303 -14.25 -11.11 0.47
CA PHE A 303 -15.50 -10.83 -0.24
C PHE A 303 -15.31 -9.94 -1.47
N SER A 304 -15.86 -10.38 -2.60
CA SER A 304 -15.83 -9.65 -3.87
C SER A 304 -16.86 -8.51 -3.91
N ASN A 305 -17.95 -8.63 -3.15
CA ASN A 305 -19.00 -7.63 -3.07
C ASN A 305 -19.09 -7.13 -1.63
N GLN A 306 -20.28 -7.29 -1.05
CA GLN A 306 -20.58 -7.03 0.33
C GLN A 306 -20.12 -8.17 1.23
N GLY A 307 -19.67 -7.83 2.44
CA GLY A 307 -19.31 -8.80 3.45
C GLY A 307 -19.04 -8.15 4.79
N MET A 308 -19.02 -8.96 5.83
CA MET A 308 -18.76 -8.54 7.20
C MET A 308 -17.49 -9.20 7.72
N VAL A 309 -16.68 -8.45 8.46
CA VAL A 309 -15.62 -8.99 9.32
C VAL A 309 -16.01 -8.76 10.76
N LEU A 310 -15.81 -9.79 11.56
CA LEU A 310 -15.88 -9.68 13.00
C LEU A 310 -14.56 -10.14 13.60
N ILE A 311 -13.91 -9.23 14.30
CA ILE A 311 -12.63 -9.43 14.96
C ILE A 311 -12.89 -9.64 16.45
N ALA A 312 -12.36 -10.73 17.02
CA ALA A 312 -12.35 -11.01 18.45
C ALA A 312 -11.02 -11.67 18.85
N GLY A 313 -10.07 -10.84 19.25
CA GLY A 313 -8.77 -11.21 19.81
C GLY A 313 -8.58 -10.55 21.16
N THR A 314 -7.44 -9.90 21.40
CA THR A 314 -7.22 -9.07 22.60
C THR A 314 -8.23 -7.91 22.69
N GLY A 315 -8.64 -7.35 21.54
CA GLY A 315 -9.77 -6.42 21.39
C GLY A 315 -10.81 -6.98 20.43
N SER A 316 -11.83 -6.18 20.09
CA SER A 316 -12.86 -6.60 19.15
C SER A 316 -13.44 -5.45 18.31
N SER A 317 -13.87 -5.78 17.10
CA SER A 317 -14.57 -4.87 16.20
C SER A 317 -15.43 -5.64 15.21
N CYS A 318 -16.54 -5.05 14.79
CA CYS A 318 -17.38 -5.55 13.70
C CYS A 318 -17.46 -4.49 12.62
N ARG A 319 -17.16 -4.84 11.37
CA ARG A 319 -17.21 -3.93 10.22
C ARG A 319 -17.83 -4.65 9.03
N MET A 320 -18.62 -3.93 8.23
CA MET A 320 -19.24 -4.43 7.02
C MET A 320 -18.96 -3.47 5.88
N LEU A 321 -18.45 -4.01 4.78
CA LEU A 321 -18.32 -3.29 3.51
C LEU A 321 -19.59 -3.56 2.69
N LEU A 322 -20.29 -2.51 2.31
CA LEU A 322 -21.50 -2.58 1.49
C LEU A 322 -21.16 -2.55 0.00
N LYS A 323 -22.12 -2.93 -0.85
CA LYS A 323 -21.97 -2.94 -2.32
C LYS A 323 -21.64 -1.56 -2.90
N ASN A 324 -22.10 -0.50 -2.25
CA ASN A 324 -21.85 0.90 -2.63
C ASN A 324 -20.49 1.43 -2.12
N GLY A 325 -19.69 0.61 -1.44
CA GLY A 325 -18.41 1.00 -0.85
C GLY A 325 -18.49 1.62 0.54
N GLU A 326 -19.70 1.88 1.06
CA GLU A 326 -19.90 2.38 2.42
C GLU A 326 -19.48 1.32 3.46
N VAL A 327 -18.90 1.78 4.57
CA VAL A 327 -18.49 0.93 5.68
C VAL A 327 -19.38 1.19 6.89
N LYS A 328 -20.10 0.16 7.33
CA LYS A 328 -20.84 0.18 8.61
C LYS A 328 -20.04 -0.53 9.70
N GLY A 329 -20.19 -0.11 10.95
CA GLY A 329 -19.41 -0.69 12.05
C GLY A 329 -20.09 -0.66 13.41
N ALA A 330 -19.69 -1.60 14.26
CA ALA A 330 -20.02 -1.63 15.69
C ALA A 330 -18.78 -2.04 16.49
N GLY A 331 -18.57 -1.44 17.67
CA GLY A 331 -17.38 -1.69 18.50
C GLY A 331 -16.07 -1.18 17.88
N GLY A 332 -14.93 -1.60 18.43
CA GLY A 332 -13.60 -1.09 18.07
C GLY A 332 -13.09 0.07 18.93
N TRP A 333 -13.82 0.48 19.96
CA TRP A 333 -13.48 1.64 20.82
C TRP A 333 -12.43 1.35 21.90
N GLY A 334 -11.80 0.18 21.85
CA GLY A 334 -10.82 -0.26 22.84
C GLY A 334 -11.42 -0.60 24.21
N HIS A 335 -10.54 -0.99 25.13
CA HIS A 335 -10.90 -1.65 26.39
C HIS A 335 -11.54 -0.75 27.45
N MET A 336 -11.35 0.56 27.36
CA MET A 336 -11.92 1.52 28.32
C MET A 336 -13.41 1.77 28.09
N ILE A 337 -13.84 1.73 26.82
CA ILE A 337 -15.19 2.12 26.40
C ILE A 337 -15.97 0.91 25.88
N GLY A 338 -15.29 -0.02 25.20
CA GLY A 338 -15.92 -1.11 24.47
C GLY A 338 -15.15 -2.42 24.55
N ASP A 339 -14.70 -2.93 23.39
CA ASP A 339 -14.11 -4.27 23.23
C ASP A 339 -15.04 -5.42 23.65
N GLY A 340 -16.36 -5.22 23.61
CA GLY A 340 -17.34 -6.27 23.84
C GLY A 340 -17.04 -7.48 22.95
N CYS A 341 -17.05 -8.69 23.51
CA CYS A 341 -16.67 -9.96 22.86
C CYS A 341 -15.16 -10.26 22.73
N SER A 342 -14.28 -9.34 23.10
CA SER A 342 -12.83 -9.60 23.09
C SER A 342 -12.41 -10.55 24.21
N ALA A 343 -11.21 -11.10 24.09
CA ALA A 343 -10.56 -11.84 25.16
C ALA A 343 -10.31 -10.97 26.40
N PHE A 344 -10.08 -9.66 26.24
CA PHE A 344 -10.02 -8.76 27.40
C PHE A 344 -11.37 -8.66 28.10
N TRP A 345 -12.46 -8.50 27.35
CA TRP A 345 -13.81 -8.38 27.89
C TRP A 345 -14.26 -9.65 28.61
N ILE A 346 -13.99 -10.84 28.05
CA ILE A 346 -14.32 -12.12 28.69
C ILE A 346 -13.58 -12.27 30.02
N ALA A 347 -12.27 -11.99 30.06
CA ALA A 347 -11.48 -12.03 31.27
C ALA A 347 -11.98 -11.01 32.33
N ASN A 348 -12.26 -9.78 31.90
CA ASN A 348 -12.77 -8.73 32.79
C ASN A 348 -14.17 -9.07 33.34
N ARG A 349 -15.03 -9.67 32.52
CA ARG A 349 -16.35 -10.13 32.94
C ARG A 349 -16.25 -11.28 33.95
N ALA A 350 -15.31 -12.21 33.77
CA ALA A 350 -15.05 -13.28 34.76
C ALA A 350 -14.63 -12.70 36.12
N MET A 351 -13.69 -11.75 36.11
CA MET A 351 -13.27 -11.04 37.34
C MET A 351 -14.44 -10.31 37.97
N ARG A 352 -15.28 -9.64 37.17
CA ARG A 352 -16.45 -8.92 37.68
C ARG A 352 -17.47 -9.86 38.32
N ILE A 353 -17.78 -11.00 37.69
CA ILE A 353 -18.68 -12.03 38.27
C ILE A 353 -18.15 -12.49 39.64
N LEU A 354 -16.84 -12.75 39.75
CA LEU A 354 -16.22 -13.16 41.01
C LEU A 354 -16.35 -12.08 42.10
N PHE A 355 -16.04 -10.82 41.76
CA PHE A 355 -16.10 -9.71 42.71
C PHE A 355 -17.53 -9.40 43.14
N ASP A 356 -18.46 -9.30 42.19
CA ASP A 356 -19.87 -9.00 42.45
C ASP A 356 -20.52 -10.08 43.35
N HIS A 357 -20.16 -11.36 43.16
CA HIS A 357 -20.65 -12.47 43.98
C HIS A 357 -20.13 -12.37 45.43
N ASP A 358 -18.83 -12.15 45.61
CA ASP A 358 -18.22 -12.07 46.94
C ASP A 358 -18.65 -10.84 47.73
N ASP A 359 -18.83 -9.71 47.05
CA ASP A 359 -19.20 -8.45 47.66
C ASP A 359 -20.73 -8.35 47.88
N GLY A 360 -21.49 -9.33 47.39
CA GLY A 360 -22.95 -9.43 47.55
C GLY A 360 -23.75 -8.46 46.65
N LEU A 361 -23.13 -7.96 45.57
CA LEU A 361 -23.77 -7.05 44.62
C LEU A 361 -24.69 -7.79 43.63
N GLU A 362 -24.14 -8.79 42.94
CA GLU A 362 -24.85 -9.62 41.98
C GLU A 362 -24.40 -11.08 42.17
N PRO A 363 -25.20 -11.91 42.87
CA PRO A 363 -24.84 -13.30 43.09
C PRO A 363 -24.82 -14.09 41.77
N SER A 364 -23.68 -14.72 41.48
CA SER A 364 -23.60 -15.72 40.40
C SER A 364 -24.60 -16.87 40.61
N PRO A 365 -25.33 -17.31 39.55
CA PRO A 365 -26.21 -18.49 39.61
C PRO A 365 -25.45 -19.82 39.72
N HIS A 366 -24.14 -19.80 39.50
CA HIS A 366 -23.23 -20.95 39.58
C HIS A 366 -22.07 -20.67 40.55
N SER A 367 -21.41 -21.71 41.05
CA SER A 367 -20.21 -21.56 41.90
C SER A 367 -19.11 -20.78 41.18
N VAL A 368 -18.50 -19.79 41.86
CA VAL A 368 -17.38 -18.99 41.33
C VAL A 368 -16.00 -19.51 41.73
N GLU A 369 -15.93 -20.66 42.42
CA GLU A 369 -14.69 -21.16 43.01
C GLU A 369 -13.65 -21.57 41.95
N THR A 370 -14.11 -22.14 40.83
CA THR A 370 -13.22 -22.45 39.69
C THR A 370 -12.61 -21.17 39.12
N ILE A 371 -13.42 -20.12 38.93
CA ILE A 371 -12.93 -18.82 38.44
C ILE A 371 -11.92 -18.23 39.43
N ARG A 372 -12.18 -18.29 40.74
CA ARG A 372 -11.27 -17.83 41.80
C ARG A 372 -9.92 -18.53 41.72
N LYS A 373 -9.93 -19.86 41.69
CA LYS A 373 -8.71 -20.67 41.62
C LYS A 373 -7.90 -20.35 40.37
N LEU A 374 -8.55 -20.28 39.21
CA LEU A 374 -7.89 -19.99 37.94
C LEU A 374 -7.31 -18.57 37.92
N LEU A 375 -8.02 -17.58 38.49
CA LEU A 375 -7.53 -16.21 38.62
C LEU A 375 -6.23 -16.17 39.43
N CYS A 376 -6.23 -16.80 40.60
CA CYS A 376 -5.07 -16.86 41.49
C CYS A 376 -3.87 -17.53 40.81
N GLN A 377 -4.11 -18.64 40.12
CA GLN A 377 -3.07 -19.38 39.39
C GLN A 377 -2.51 -18.60 38.19
N HIS A 378 -3.38 -18.01 37.38
CA HIS A 378 -2.99 -17.30 36.15
C HIS A 378 -2.14 -16.06 36.47
N PHE A 379 -2.57 -15.27 37.45
CA PHE A 379 -1.87 -14.04 37.83
C PHE A 379 -0.83 -14.25 38.93
N LYS A 380 -0.71 -15.48 39.48
CA LYS A 380 0.20 -15.83 40.58
C LYS A 380 -0.03 -14.94 41.81
N ILE A 381 -1.30 -14.79 42.19
CA ILE A 381 -1.75 -13.99 43.33
C ILE A 381 -2.36 -14.90 44.40
N ALA A 382 -2.30 -14.49 45.66
CA ALA A 382 -2.82 -15.27 46.78
C ALA A 382 -4.35 -15.25 46.87
N ASP A 383 -4.96 -14.12 46.49
CA ASP A 383 -6.40 -13.89 46.55
C ASP A 383 -6.84 -12.92 45.44
N LYS A 384 -8.16 -12.65 45.38
CA LYS A 384 -8.75 -11.74 44.39
C LYS A 384 -8.19 -10.31 44.47
N ILE A 385 -7.77 -9.83 45.65
CA ILE A 385 -7.29 -8.44 45.84
C ILE A 385 -5.97 -8.22 45.10
N GLY A 386 -5.14 -9.26 44.98
CA GLY A 386 -3.89 -9.21 44.23
C GLY A 386 -4.05 -8.79 42.75
N ILE A 387 -5.25 -8.92 42.17
CA ILE A 387 -5.50 -8.53 40.78
C ILE A 387 -5.38 -7.01 40.57
N LEU A 388 -5.58 -6.20 41.61
CA LEU A 388 -5.51 -4.74 41.53
C LEU A 388 -4.13 -4.25 41.09
N ASP A 389 -3.05 -4.98 41.45
CA ASP A 389 -1.71 -4.66 40.98
C ASP A 389 -1.60 -4.76 39.44
N TYR A 390 -2.25 -5.75 38.84
CA TYR A 390 -2.30 -5.95 37.39
C TYR A 390 -3.27 -5.01 36.66
N LEU A 391 -4.33 -4.54 37.33
CA LEU A 391 -5.29 -3.62 36.73
C LEU A 391 -4.81 -2.16 36.75
N TYR A 392 -4.01 -1.77 37.74
CA TYR A 392 -3.61 -0.37 37.93
C TYR A 392 -2.12 -0.11 37.76
N LYS A 393 -1.25 -0.91 38.38
CA LYS A 393 0.21 -0.62 38.43
C LYS A 393 0.99 -1.30 37.32
N LYS A 394 0.63 -2.53 36.98
CA LYS A 394 1.30 -3.39 35.99
C LYS A 394 0.39 -3.70 34.81
N PHE A 395 -0.39 -2.71 34.39
CA PHE A 395 -1.41 -2.90 33.36
C PHE A 395 -0.80 -3.27 32.02
N GLU A 396 -1.13 -4.47 31.56
CA GLU A 396 -0.80 -4.97 30.24
C GLU A 396 -2.05 -5.64 29.64
N LYS A 397 -2.68 -4.99 28.64
CA LYS A 397 -3.95 -5.45 28.06
C LYS A 397 -3.89 -6.92 27.61
N HIS A 398 -2.80 -7.31 26.95
CA HIS A 398 -2.63 -8.66 26.43
C HIS A 398 -2.51 -9.71 27.56
N ARG A 399 -1.94 -9.34 28.70
CA ARG A 399 -1.79 -10.22 29.87
C ARG A 399 -3.15 -10.50 30.51
N ILE A 400 -3.99 -9.47 30.66
CA ILE A 400 -5.35 -9.63 31.18
C ILE A 400 -6.19 -10.47 30.20
N ALA A 401 -6.13 -10.16 28.90
CA ALA A 401 -6.81 -10.93 27.87
C ALA A 401 -6.38 -12.40 27.83
N GLY A 402 -5.12 -12.70 28.19
CA GLY A 402 -4.59 -14.06 28.29
C GLY A 402 -5.38 -14.97 29.24
N PHE A 403 -6.04 -14.41 30.27
CA PHE A 403 -6.85 -15.18 31.20
C PHE A 403 -8.03 -15.90 30.53
N THR A 404 -8.56 -15.34 29.44
CA THR A 404 -9.63 -15.97 28.65
C THR A 404 -9.24 -17.33 28.09
N LYS A 405 -7.96 -17.53 27.74
CA LYS A 405 -7.49 -18.85 27.30
C LYS A 405 -7.62 -19.88 28.43
N THR A 406 -7.20 -19.50 29.64
CA THR A 406 -7.30 -20.36 30.83
C THR A 406 -8.75 -20.70 31.15
N LEU A 407 -9.67 -19.74 31.01
CA LEU A 407 -11.10 -19.97 31.18
C LEU A 407 -11.65 -20.92 30.11
N ALA A 408 -11.31 -20.74 28.84
CA ALA A 408 -11.78 -21.60 27.74
C ALA A 408 -11.43 -23.09 27.95
N GLU A 409 -10.27 -23.38 28.55
CA GLU A 409 -9.82 -24.75 28.86
C GLU A 409 -10.67 -25.42 29.96
N HIS A 410 -11.47 -24.65 30.71
CA HIS A 410 -12.30 -25.12 31.83
C HIS A 410 -13.80 -24.88 31.59
N ALA A 411 -14.22 -24.78 30.33
CA ALA A 411 -15.61 -24.47 29.95
C ALA A 411 -16.66 -25.56 30.33
N SER A 412 -16.24 -26.67 30.92
CA SER A 412 -17.16 -27.62 31.56
C SER A 412 -17.75 -27.09 32.88
N ASP A 413 -17.11 -26.08 33.49
CA ASP A 413 -17.65 -25.39 34.66
C ASP A 413 -18.86 -24.52 34.25
N PRO A 414 -20.02 -24.62 34.92
CA PRO A 414 -21.23 -23.88 34.53
C PRO A 414 -21.09 -22.35 34.53
N ALA A 415 -20.33 -21.77 35.46
CA ALA A 415 -20.13 -20.31 35.49
C ALA A 415 -19.31 -19.85 34.29
N ILE A 416 -18.29 -20.64 33.92
CA ILE A 416 -17.45 -20.37 32.75
C ILE A 416 -18.23 -20.62 31.45
N ALA A 417 -19.04 -21.69 31.37
CA ALA A 417 -19.89 -21.95 30.23
C ALA A 417 -20.86 -20.79 29.95
N GLN A 418 -21.53 -20.29 31.01
CA GLN A 418 -22.42 -19.13 30.91
C GLN A 418 -21.66 -17.86 30.47
N LEU A 419 -20.43 -17.65 30.96
CA LEU A 419 -19.59 -16.52 30.54
C LEU A 419 -19.30 -16.53 29.03
N PHE A 420 -19.01 -17.69 28.44
CA PHE A 420 -18.81 -17.79 26.99
C PHE A 420 -20.12 -17.68 26.22
N ASP A 421 -21.23 -18.17 26.77
CA ASP A 421 -22.55 -17.97 26.18
C ASP A 421 -22.95 -16.48 26.14
N ASP A 422 -22.69 -15.73 27.22
CA ASP A 422 -22.84 -14.26 27.30
C ASP A 422 -21.97 -13.55 26.26
N ALA A 423 -20.74 -14.03 26.06
CA ALA A 423 -19.85 -13.51 25.02
C ALA A 423 -20.44 -13.75 23.62
N GLY A 424 -21.02 -14.93 23.38
CA GLY A 424 -21.79 -15.26 22.18
C GLY A 424 -22.93 -14.28 21.91
N HIS A 425 -23.73 -13.97 22.93
CA HIS A 425 -24.79 -12.97 22.84
C HIS A 425 -24.24 -11.58 22.48
N MET A 426 -23.14 -11.16 23.12
CA MET A 426 -22.52 -9.87 22.81
C MET A 426 -22.02 -9.81 21.35
N ILE A 427 -21.52 -10.93 20.82
CA ILE A 427 -21.06 -11.04 19.43
C ILE A 427 -22.24 -10.81 18.48
N ALA A 428 -23.35 -11.49 18.73
CA ALA A 428 -24.57 -11.35 17.95
C ALA A 428 -25.14 -9.93 18.00
N LYS A 429 -25.04 -9.25 19.15
CA LYS A 429 -25.44 -7.83 19.26
C LYS A 429 -24.65 -6.93 18.32
N HIS A 430 -23.36 -7.19 18.12
CA HIS A 430 -22.55 -6.43 17.16
C HIS A 430 -23.00 -6.70 15.72
N VAL A 431 -23.24 -7.97 15.36
CA VAL A 431 -23.75 -8.34 14.02
C VAL A 431 -25.11 -7.68 13.78
N ARG A 432 -26.05 -7.79 14.71
CA ARG A 432 -27.38 -7.15 14.61
C ARG A 432 -27.28 -5.64 14.47
N ALA A 433 -26.37 -5.00 15.22
CA ALA A 433 -26.19 -3.55 15.14
C ALA A 433 -25.74 -3.11 13.75
N VAL A 434 -24.79 -3.85 13.14
CA VAL A 434 -24.30 -3.54 11.78
C VAL A 434 -25.34 -3.87 10.70
N CYS A 435 -26.13 -4.93 10.89
CA CYS A 435 -27.21 -5.30 9.97
C CYS A 435 -28.45 -4.38 10.05
N ARG A 436 -28.51 -3.47 11.03
CA ARG A 436 -29.66 -2.57 11.18
C ARG A 436 -29.75 -1.61 9.99
N GLY A 437 -30.92 -1.56 9.37
CA GLY A 437 -31.18 -0.69 8.22
C GLY A 437 -30.49 -1.16 6.93
N LEU A 438 -30.16 -2.45 6.82
CA LEU A 438 -29.91 -3.07 5.52
C LEU A 438 -31.23 -3.35 4.80
N GLU A 439 -31.18 -3.36 3.48
CA GLU A 439 -32.31 -3.74 2.64
C GLU A 439 -32.68 -5.22 2.87
N PRO A 440 -33.96 -5.61 2.76
CA PRO A 440 -34.39 -7.00 2.98
C PRO A 440 -33.60 -8.01 2.15
N GLY A 441 -33.23 -7.67 0.91
CA GLY A 441 -32.43 -8.54 0.04
C GLY A 441 -31.00 -8.80 0.54
N ASP A 442 -30.43 -7.88 1.32
CA ASP A 442 -29.10 -8.02 1.93
C ASP A 442 -29.14 -8.82 3.24
N LEU A 443 -30.34 -9.07 3.80
CA LEU A 443 -30.57 -9.90 4.99
C LEU A 443 -30.92 -11.36 4.65
N GLU A 444 -31.16 -11.67 3.37
CA GLU A 444 -31.40 -13.04 2.90
C GLU A 444 -30.18 -13.95 3.10
N ASN A 445 -28.96 -13.42 2.90
CA ASN A 445 -27.72 -14.08 3.31
C ASN A 445 -26.66 -13.06 3.71
N VAL A 446 -26.23 -13.11 4.97
CA VAL A 446 -25.13 -12.30 5.49
C VAL A 446 -23.85 -13.14 5.52
N ASP A 447 -22.89 -12.77 4.68
CA ASP A 447 -21.57 -13.39 4.66
C ASP A 447 -20.65 -12.71 5.70
N ILE A 448 -20.11 -13.49 6.64
CA ILE A 448 -19.26 -12.99 7.73
C ILE A 448 -17.96 -13.80 7.83
N VAL A 449 -16.82 -13.13 7.91
CA VAL A 449 -15.53 -13.75 8.23
C VAL A 449 -15.18 -13.49 9.70
N LEU A 450 -14.81 -14.54 10.42
CA LEU A 450 -14.41 -14.46 11.83
C LEU A 450 -12.90 -14.45 11.97
N VAL A 451 -12.36 -13.40 12.62
CA VAL A 451 -10.92 -13.20 12.78
C VAL A 451 -10.57 -13.09 14.26
N GLY A 452 -9.51 -13.76 14.70
CA GLY A 452 -8.99 -13.63 16.06
C GLY A 452 -9.16 -14.87 16.93
N SER A 453 -8.37 -14.91 18.01
CA SER A 453 -8.17 -16.11 18.82
C SER A 453 -9.38 -16.56 19.62
N VAL A 454 -10.34 -15.66 19.92
CA VAL A 454 -11.56 -16.00 20.67
C VAL A 454 -12.41 -17.02 19.90
N PHE A 455 -12.42 -16.95 18.56
CA PHE A 455 -13.19 -17.86 17.71
C PHE A 455 -12.63 -19.28 17.62
N LYS A 456 -11.47 -19.56 18.25
CA LYS A 456 -11.03 -20.96 18.50
C LYS A 456 -11.98 -21.68 19.44
N SER A 457 -12.67 -20.93 20.30
CA SER A 457 -13.70 -21.40 21.22
C SER A 457 -15.12 -21.26 20.65
N TRP A 458 -15.28 -21.31 19.32
CA TRP A 458 -16.57 -21.07 18.66
C TRP A 458 -17.71 -21.95 19.19
N SER A 459 -17.45 -23.22 19.49
CA SER A 459 -18.44 -24.13 20.08
C SER A 459 -19.05 -23.62 21.39
N LEU A 460 -18.29 -22.84 22.18
CA LEU A 460 -18.76 -22.25 23.44
C LEU A 460 -19.58 -20.98 23.23
N LEU A 461 -19.32 -20.25 22.14
CA LEU A 461 -19.96 -18.97 21.80
C LEU A 461 -21.25 -19.16 20.99
N ARG A 462 -21.35 -20.29 20.29
CA ARG A 462 -22.32 -20.54 19.22
C ARG A 462 -23.77 -20.42 19.68
N ASN A 463 -24.10 -20.95 20.87
CA ASN A 463 -25.48 -20.99 21.34
C ASN A 463 -26.01 -19.58 21.63
N GLY A 464 -25.31 -18.81 22.47
CA GLY A 464 -25.65 -17.42 22.72
C GLY A 464 -25.67 -16.55 21.47
N PHE A 465 -24.73 -16.80 20.53
CA PHE A 465 -24.74 -16.12 19.24
C PHE A 465 -26.01 -16.40 18.43
N LYS A 466 -26.39 -17.68 18.32
CA LYS A 466 -27.58 -18.09 17.57
C LYS A 466 -28.86 -17.54 18.21
N ASN A 467 -28.98 -17.65 19.53
CA ASN A 467 -30.17 -17.25 20.28
C ASN A 467 -30.46 -15.74 20.12
N GLU A 468 -29.44 -14.89 20.22
CA GLU A 468 -29.62 -13.44 20.07
C GLU A 468 -30.00 -13.03 18.63
N LEU A 469 -29.65 -13.81 17.60
CA LEU A 469 -29.94 -13.50 16.19
C LEU A 469 -31.27 -14.05 15.66
N GLN A 470 -31.94 -14.99 16.36
CA GLN A 470 -33.19 -15.60 15.89
C GLN A 470 -34.28 -14.59 15.46
N ASN A 471 -34.34 -13.42 16.10
CA ASN A 471 -35.33 -12.38 15.80
C ASN A 471 -34.71 -11.12 15.17
N ALA A 472 -33.51 -11.23 14.58
CA ALA A 472 -32.79 -10.10 13.99
C ALA A 472 -33.21 -9.77 12.55
N GLY A 473 -34.12 -10.56 11.95
CA GLY A 473 -34.55 -10.41 10.56
C GLY A 473 -33.55 -10.93 9.52
N ILE A 474 -32.47 -11.57 9.97
CA ILE A 474 -31.49 -12.26 9.11
C ILE A 474 -32.02 -13.66 8.83
N ARG A 475 -32.20 -14.06 7.56
CA ARG A 475 -32.66 -15.42 7.22
C ARG A 475 -31.54 -16.45 7.30
N LYS A 476 -30.37 -16.08 6.78
CA LYS A 476 -29.21 -16.95 6.68
C LYS A 476 -27.94 -16.17 6.95
N LEU A 477 -27.03 -16.80 7.67
CA LEU A 477 -25.71 -16.27 7.96
C LEU A 477 -24.68 -17.33 7.59
N THR A 478 -23.79 -16.99 6.66
CA THR A 478 -22.71 -17.88 6.22
C THR A 478 -21.40 -17.40 6.82
N ILE A 479 -20.81 -18.24 7.68
CA ILE A 479 -19.59 -17.96 8.42
C ILE A 479 -18.40 -18.53 7.65
N TYR A 480 -17.40 -17.71 7.39
CA TYR A 480 -16.16 -18.09 6.74
C TYR A 480 -14.98 -18.04 7.71
N SER A 481 -14.00 -18.91 7.47
CA SER A 481 -12.65 -18.73 8.02
C SER A 481 -11.85 -17.82 7.10
N PRO A 482 -10.90 -17.02 7.63
CA PRO A 482 -10.04 -16.19 6.80
C PRO A 482 -9.26 -17.06 5.82
N SER A 483 -9.40 -16.79 4.52
CA SER A 483 -8.74 -17.57 3.46
C SER A 483 -7.56 -16.85 2.81
N GLU A 484 -7.47 -15.53 2.98
CA GLU A 484 -6.48 -14.67 2.32
C GLU A 484 -5.91 -13.65 3.32
N GLU A 485 -4.67 -13.21 3.05
CA GLU A 485 -3.99 -12.16 3.82
C GLU A 485 -4.70 -10.80 3.62
N PRO A 486 -4.87 -9.97 4.66
CA PRO A 486 -5.54 -8.66 4.54
C PRO A 486 -4.88 -7.71 3.52
N SER A 487 -3.57 -7.84 3.31
CA SER A 487 -2.83 -7.10 2.27
C SER A 487 -3.39 -7.37 0.86
N ILE A 488 -3.90 -8.58 0.57
CA ILE A 488 -4.56 -8.88 -0.72
C ILE A 488 -5.87 -8.12 -0.85
N GLY A 489 -6.64 -8.05 0.23
CA GLY A 489 -7.85 -7.23 0.26
C GLY A 489 -7.58 -5.76 0.04
N ALA A 490 -6.47 -5.24 0.58
CA ALA A 490 -6.02 -3.88 0.29
C ALA A 490 -5.74 -3.70 -1.20
N ALA A 491 -5.02 -4.62 -1.86
CA ALA A 491 -4.76 -4.57 -3.29
C ALA A 491 -6.05 -4.57 -4.12
N VAL A 492 -7.03 -5.39 -3.74
CA VAL A 492 -8.32 -5.47 -4.42
C VAL A 492 -9.11 -4.18 -4.31
N ILE A 493 -9.17 -3.55 -3.13
CA ILE A 493 -9.87 -2.27 -3.01
C ILE A 493 -9.14 -1.18 -3.79
N GLY A 494 -7.80 -1.15 -3.72
CA GLY A 494 -7.00 -0.24 -4.53
C GLY A 494 -7.28 -0.40 -6.02
N ALA A 495 -7.47 -1.62 -6.51
CA ALA A 495 -7.83 -1.88 -7.90
C ALA A 495 -9.25 -1.40 -8.24
N ARG A 496 -10.22 -1.60 -7.35
CA ARG A 496 -11.59 -1.09 -7.53
C ARG A 496 -11.64 0.43 -7.63
N GLU A 497 -10.81 1.13 -6.85
CA GLU A 497 -10.64 2.58 -6.95
C GLU A 497 -10.11 3.02 -8.33
N ALA A 498 -9.29 2.18 -8.96
CA ALA A 498 -8.81 2.35 -10.34
C ALA A 498 -9.84 1.87 -11.40
N GLY A 499 -11.04 1.45 -11.00
CA GLY A 499 -12.07 0.89 -11.89
C GLY A 499 -11.74 -0.50 -12.44
N ILE A 500 -10.89 -1.27 -11.73
CA ILE A 500 -10.43 -2.59 -12.16
C ILE A 500 -10.79 -3.64 -11.12
N GLU A 501 -11.39 -4.74 -11.58
CA GLU A 501 -11.57 -5.94 -10.74
C GLU A 501 -10.35 -6.87 -10.87
N ILE A 502 -9.80 -7.25 -9.72
CA ILE A 502 -8.85 -8.35 -9.56
C ILE A 502 -9.66 -9.61 -9.28
N GLU A 503 -9.31 -10.73 -9.92
CA GLU A 503 -9.93 -12.01 -9.59
C GLU A 503 -9.57 -12.44 -8.17
N HIS A 504 -10.59 -12.63 -7.33
CA HIS A 504 -10.43 -13.21 -6.00
C HIS A 504 -10.18 -14.72 -6.11
N ALA A 505 -9.24 -15.25 -5.31
CA ALA A 505 -9.12 -16.70 -5.19
C ALA A 505 -10.43 -17.29 -4.66
N LYS A 506 -10.93 -18.30 -5.37
CA LYS A 506 -12.24 -18.92 -5.10
C LYS A 506 -12.28 -19.80 -3.85
N ASN A 507 -11.19 -19.85 -3.07
CA ASN A 507 -11.02 -20.78 -1.95
C ASN A 507 -11.59 -20.22 -0.64
N LYS A 508 -12.86 -19.81 -0.64
CA LYS A 508 -13.54 -19.42 0.60
C LYS A 508 -13.86 -20.67 1.43
N ILE A 509 -13.30 -20.77 2.63
CA ILE A 509 -13.56 -21.90 3.53
C ILE A 509 -14.79 -21.56 4.37
N VAL A 510 -15.94 -22.12 3.99
CA VAL A 510 -17.17 -22.04 4.80
C VAL A 510 -16.94 -22.82 6.09
N LYS A 511 -16.99 -22.11 7.23
CA LYS A 511 -16.89 -22.68 8.58
C LYS A 511 -18.22 -23.22 9.04
N GLU A 512 -19.30 -22.46 8.84
CA GLU A 512 -20.65 -22.84 9.27
C GLU A 512 -21.71 -22.04 8.50
N ILE A 513 -22.90 -22.63 8.33
CA ILE A 513 -24.09 -21.93 7.85
C ILE A 513 -25.13 -22.00 8.98
N ILE A 514 -25.70 -20.85 9.33
CA ILE A 514 -26.79 -20.74 10.31
C ILE A 514 -28.01 -20.18 9.60
N GLU A 515 -29.10 -20.94 9.62
CA GLU A 515 -30.43 -20.52 9.18
C GLU A 515 -31.28 -20.21 10.41
N PHE A 516 -32.08 -19.14 10.33
CA PHE A 516 -32.87 -18.58 11.43
C PHE A 516 -34.37 -18.67 11.17
#